data_AF-A0A966DKU3-F1
#
_entry.id   AF-A0A966DKU3-F1
#
_cell.length_a   1.000
_cell.length_b   1.000
_cell.length_c   1.000
_cell.angle_alpha   90.00
_cell.angle_beta   90.00
_cell.angle_gamma   90.00
#
_symmetry.space_group_name_H-M   'P 1'
#
loop_
_entity.id
_entity.type
_entity.pdbx_description
1 polymer ?
#
loop_
_entity_poly.entity_id
_entity_poly.type
_entity_poly.pdbx_seq_one_letter_code
_entity_poly.pdbx_strand_id
1 'polypeptide(L)'
;MNRSVRSKVGFGMALFAAVGLLAGTALAQMASAAAGGSDVLRIRKMAPVPNTKTPVFRTATASQASAKQPDWWRVMVEFETAPDWVDELEFTYYVYMKDQSNKGAEMMFRGAVTYVNVAKGRHYSDMFLHPSTLARMGRVEQVAVVVKAKGAVVATESTAQTANWWDRFAPIDGVLLNRAQTPFAFVDYDLYEQIKPAAAAR
;
A
#
# COMPACT_ATOMS: atom_id res chain seq x y z
N MET A 1 -58.54 -58.90 37.43
CA MET A 1 -59.41 -57.75 37.75
C MET A 1 -59.17 -56.69 36.69
N ASN A 2 -59.92 -56.64 35.60
CA ASN A 2 -61.26 -56.03 35.47
C ASN A 2 -61.27 -54.50 35.67
N ARG A 3 -61.03 -53.71 34.60
CA ARG A 3 -62.02 -52.79 34.00
C ARG A 3 -61.37 -51.80 33.01
N SER A 4 -62.00 -51.76 31.83
CA SER A 4 -61.96 -50.71 30.79
C SER A 4 -62.46 -49.36 31.34
N VAL A 5 -62.09 -48.22 30.72
CA VAL A 5 -63.01 -47.15 30.23
C VAL A 5 -62.27 -46.13 29.32
N ARG A 6 -62.69 -46.11 28.04
CA ARG A 6 -63.02 -44.98 27.11
C ARG A 6 -62.19 -43.67 27.14
N SER A 7 -61.52 -43.31 26.03
CA SER A 7 -62.02 -42.53 24.86
C SER A 7 -62.11 -41.02 25.08
N LYS A 8 -61.39 -40.25 24.26
CA LYS A 8 -61.97 -39.16 23.45
C LYS A 8 -61.05 -38.80 22.28
N VAL A 9 -61.63 -38.95 21.10
CA VAL A 9 -61.18 -38.48 19.79
C VAL A 9 -61.23 -36.96 19.76
N GLY A 10 -60.19 -36.33 19.22
CA GLY A 10 -60.14 -34.91 18.87
C GLY A 10 -59.56 -34.76 17.47
N PHE A 11 -60.45 -34.47 16.52
CA PHE A 11 -60.23 -34.29 15.09
C PHE A 11 -59.53 -32.93 14.86
N GLY A 12 -58.45 -32.89 14.09
CA GLY A 12 -57.73 -31.66 13.74
C GLY A 12 -57.12 -31.79 12.34
N MET A 13 -57.78 -31.15 11.38
CA MET A 13 -57.62 -31.29 9.95
C MET A 13 -56.48 -30.41 9.40
N ALA A 14 -55.77 -30.96 8.41
CA ALA A 14 -55.22 -30.29 7.23
C ALA A 14 -53.93 -29.42 7.30
N LEU A 15 -53.06 -29.77 6.33
CA LEU A 15 -52.24 -28.91 5.46
C LEU A 15 -50.97 -28.27 6.05
N PHE A 16 -49.80 -28.69 5.55
CA PHE A 16 -49.02 -27.88 4.58
C PHE A 16 -47.84 -28.70 4.02
N ALA A 17 -47.78 -28.74 2.70
CA ALA A 17 -46.66 -29.29 1.94
C ALA A 17 -45.51 -28.27 1.84
N ALA A 18 -44.30 -28.80 1.76
CA ALA A 18 -43.12 -28.28 1.05
C ALA A 18 -42.58 -26.87 1.39
N VAL A 19 -41.43 -26.82 2.09
CA VAL A 19 -40.35 -25.83 1.92
C VAL A 19 -39.07 -26.52 2.43
N GLY A 20 -37.91 -26.57 1.79
CA GLY A 20 -37.40 -25.92 0.59
C GLY A 20 -35.87 -25.94 0.70
N LEU A 21 -35.18 -26.47 -0.31
CA LEU A 21 -33.73 -26.42 -0.48
C LEU A 21 -33.23 -24.96 -0.40
N LEU A 22 -32.45 -24.60 0.62
CA LEU A 22 -31.69 -23.35 0.66
C LEU A 22 -30.36 -23.57 1.41
N ALA A 23 -29.41 -24.28 0.80
CA ALA A 23 -28.05 -24.41 1.31
C ALA A 23 -27.01 -24.34 0.18
N GLY A 24 -27.14 -23.36 -0.71
CA GLY A 24 -26.28 -23.31 -1.89
C GLY A 24 -26.26 -22.00 -2.65
N THR A 25 -25.99 -20.86 -2.00
CA THR A 25 -25.68 -19.61 -2.74
C THR A 25 -24.64 -18.69 -2.09
N ALA A 26 -24.07 -19.02 -0.93
CA ALA A 26 -23.17 -18.07 -0.23
C ALA A 26 -21.68 -18.10 -0.68
N LEU A 27 -21.28 -18.97 -1.62
CA LEU A 27 -19.88 -19.07 -2.09
C LEU A 27 -19.61 -18.43 -3.45
N ALA A 28 -20.63 -17.91 -4.14
CA ALA A 28 -20.47 -17.37 -5.50
C ALA A 28 -20.11 -15.87 -5.54
N GLN A 29 -20.18 -15.14 -4.42
CA GLN A 29 -19.88 -13.69 -4.38
C GLN A 29 -18.41 -13.34 -4.08
N MET A 30 -17.54 -14.33 -3.82
CA MET A 30 -16.13 -14.07 -3.49
C MET A 30 -15.15 -14.28 -4.65
N ALA A 31 -15.65 -14.56 -5.86
CA ALA A 31 -14.80 -14.85 -7.04
C ALA A 31 -14.65 -13.68 -8.04
N SER A 32 -15.30 -12.53 -7.82
CA SER A 32 -15.31 -11.43 -8.81
C SER A 32 -14.29 -10.32 -8.55
N ALA A 33 -13.36 -10.47 -7.60
CA ALA A 33 -12.38 -9.43 -7.24
C ALA A 33 -11.00 -9.58 -7.93
N ALA A 34 -10.77 -10.65 -8.69
CA ALA A 34 -9.42 -11.00 -9.15
C ALA A 34 -9.14 -10.73 -10.65
N ALA A 35 -10.12 -10.26 -11.43
CA ALA A 35 -10.01 -10.26 -12.90
C ALA A 35 -9.81 -8.87 -13.56
N GLY A 36 -9.68 -7.78 -12.81
CA GLY A 36 -9.60 -6.41 -13.37
C GLY A 36 -8.38 -5.57 -12.94
N GLY A 37 -7.44 -6.13 -12.19
CA GLY A 37 -6.42 -5.34 -11.49
C GLY A 37 -5.36 -4.69 -12.40
N SER A 38 -4.88 -5.39 -13.43
CA SER A 38 -3.77 -4.91 -14.26
C SER A 38 -4.14 -3.79 -15.23
N ASP A 39 -5.43 -3.57 -15.46
CA ASP A 39 -5.91 -2.58 -16.43
C ASP A 39 -6.03 -1.18 -15.82
N VAL A 40 -5.99 -1.05 -14.50
CA VAL A 40 -6.09 0.23 -13.80
C VAL A 40 -4.79 1.02 -13.89
N LEU A 41 -3.67 0.34 -13.63
CA LEU A 41 -2.36 0.95 -13.48
C LEU A 41 -1.26 0.02 -13.97
N ARG A 42 -0.29 0.59 -14.67
CA ARG A 42 0.94 -0.09 -15.07
C ARG A 42 2.16 0.66 -14.54
N ILE A 43 3.02 -0.05 -13.82
CA ILE A 43 4.34 0.48 -13.45
C ILE A 43 5.22 0.49 -14.71
N ARG A 44 5.74 1.66 -15.05
CA ARG A 44 6.63 1.86 -16.21
C ARG A 44 8.08 1.62 -15.82
N LYS A 45 8.47 2.11 -14.64
CA LYS A 45 9.84 2.04 -14.14
C LYS A 45 9.85 2.21 -12.63
N MET A 46 10.63 1.39 -11.94
CA MET A 46 11.04 1.64 -10.57
C MET A 46 12.55 1.81 -10.52
N ALA A 47 13.02 2.90 -9.93
CA ALA A 47 14.43 3.24 -9.86
C ALA A 47 14.82 3.68 -8.44
N PRO A 48 15.61 2.87 -7.72
CA PRO A 48 16.37 3.36 -6.58
C PRO A 48 17.41 4.39 -7.05
N VAL A 49 17.42 5.56 -6.42
CA VAL A 49 18.33 6.67 -6.69
C VAL A 49 19.09 6.98 -5.40
N PRO A 50 20.28 6.35 -5.20
CA PRO A 50 21.15 6.72 -4.10
C PRO A 50 21.70 8.13 -4.29
N ASN A 51 22.09 8.79 -3.19
CA ASN A 51 22.76 10.10 -3.20
C ASN A 51 21.92 11.24 -3.81
N THR A 52 20.61 11.24 -3.55
CA THR A 52 19.73 12.35 -3.92
C THR A 52 20.05 13.56 -3.03
N LYS A 53 20.59 14.63 -3.62
CA LYS A 53 21.00 15.82 -2.89
C LYS A 53 19.80 16.56 -2.31
N THR A 54 19.96 17.09 -1.10
CA THR A 54 18.97 17.98 -0.48
C THR A 54 18.79 19.24 -1.35
N PRO A 55 17.56 19.62 -1.74
CA PRO A 55 17.30 20.83 -2.51
C PRO A 55 17.78 22.09 -1.79
N VAL A 56 18.21 23.11 -2.54
CA VAL A 56 18.61 24.42 -2.00
C VAL A 56 17.58 25.46 -2.40
N PHE A 57 16.91 26.04 -1.41
CA PHE A 57 16.01 27.17 -1.61
C PHE A 57 16.76 28.47 -1.33
N ARG A 58 16.69 29.43 -2.26
CA ARG A 58 17.18 30.79 -2.07
C ARG A 58 15.99 31.63 -1.58
N THR A 59 16.07 32.18 -0.37
CA THR A 59 15.04 33.05 0.18
C THR A 59 15.63 34.43 0.51
N ALA A 60 14.81 35.47 0.47
CA ALA A 60 15.26 36.85 0.71
C ALA A 60 15.66 37.12 2.18
N THR A 61 15.24 36.25 3.11
CA THR A 61 15.35 36.48 4.56
C THR A 61 16.35 35.56 5.26
N ALA A 62 16.86 34.52 4.61
CA ALA A 62 17.81 33.60 5.21
C ALA A 62 19.22 33.83 4.65
N SER A 63 20.16 34.16 5.53
CA SER A 63 21.58 33.89 5.29
C SER A 63 21.70 32.41 4.91
N GLN A 64 22.21 32.13 3.70
CA GLN A 64 22.51 30.76 3.30
C GLN A 64 23.64 30.24 4.19
N ALA A 65 23.29 29.68 5.35
CA ALA A 65 24.21 28.82 6.07
C ALA A 65 24.59 27.73 5.07
N SER A 66 25.87 27.68 4.70
CA SER A 66 26.48 26.62 3.90
C SER A 66 26.46 25.33 4.72
N ALA A 67 25.26 24.81 4.98
CA ALA A 67 25.06 23.53 5.61
C ALA A 67 25.37 22.48 4.56
N LYS A 68 26.25 21.53 4.92
CA LYS A 68 26.55 20.34 4.11
C LYS A 68 25.22 19.73 3.66
N GLN A 69 25.01 19.62 2.35
CA GLN A 69 23.80 19.00 1.79
C GLN A 69 23.92 17.49 1.97
N PRO A 70 23.16 16.87 2.89
CA PRO A 70 23.25 15.44 3.07
C PRO A 70 22.60 14.71 1.89
N ASP A 71 23.07 13.49 1.69
CA ASP A 71 22.65 12.59 0.62
C ASP A 71 21.49 11.72 1.07
N TRP A 72 20.34 11.91 0.44
CA TRP A 72 19.15 11.10 0.66
C TRP A 72 19.20 9.86 -0.21
N TRP A 73 18.46 8.84 0.21
CA TRP A 73 18.10 7.74 -0.67
C TRP A 73 16.63 7.92 -1.06
N ARG A 74 16.34 7.72 -2.34
CA ARG A 74 15.00 7.82 -2.92
C ARG A 74 14.73 6.60 -3.76
N VAL A 75 13.50 6.09 -3.75
CA VAL A 75 12.99 5.23 -4.83
C VAL A 75 11.91 5.97 -5.57
N MET A 76 12.03 6.06 -6.89
CA MET A 76 11.06 6.70 -7.76
C MET A 76 10.35 5.63 -8.60
N VAL A 77 9.03 5.70 -8.63
CA VAL A 77 8.14 4.84 -9.43
C VAL A 77 7.44 5.74 -10.44
N GLU A 78 7.70 5.48 -11.71
CA GLU A 78 6.91 6.03 -12.81
C GLU A 78 5.81 5.04 -13.15
N PHE A 79 4.57 5.52 -13.23
CA PHE A 79 3.40 4.69 -13.54
C PHE A 79 2.46 5.38 -14.52
N GLU A 80 1.61 4.58 -15.14
CA GLU A 80 0.62 5.02 -16.11
C GLU A 80 -0.76 4.47 -15.73
N THR A 81 -1.77 5.33 -15.69
CA THR A 81 -3.17 5.00 -15.38
C THR A 81 -4.00 4.98 -16.67
N ALA A 82 -4.90 4.01 -16.81
CA ALA A 82 -5.78 3.90 -17.97
C ALA A 82 -7.17 4.56 -17.80
N PRO A 83 -7.85 4.44 -16.64
CA PRO A 83 -9.13 5.10 -16.40
C PRO A 83 -9.01 6.62 -16.41
N ASP A 84 -10.07 7.33 -16.82
CA ASP A 84 -10.12 8.80 -16.85
C ASP A 84 -9.81 9.41 -15.47
N TRP A 85 -10.34 8.79 -14.42
CA TRP A 85 -10.07 9.13 -13.03
C TRP A 85 -9.96 7.87 -12.17
N VAL A 86 -9.04 7.89 -11.22
CA VAL A 86 -8.89 6.90 -10.16
C VAL A 86 -8.98 7.62 -8.82
N ASP A 87 -10.00 7.27 -8.02
CA ASP A 87 -10.27 7.95 -6.76
C ASP A 87 -9.11 7.83 -5.77
N GLU A 88 -8.53 6.63 -5.67
CA GLU A 88 -7.50 6.31 -4.69
C GLU A 88 -6.53 5.25 -5.21
N LEU A 89 -5.23 5.53 -5.07
CA LEU A 89 -4.13 4.60 -5.30
C LEU A 89 -3.22 4.56 -4.07
N GLU A 90 -3.09 3.39 -3.45
CA GLU A 90 -2.19 3.16 -2.31
C GLU A 90 -0.91 2.48 -2.80
N PHE A 91 0.23 3.13 -2.60
CA PHE A 91 1.55 2.59 -2.85
C PHE A 91 2.17 2.18 -1.51
N THR A 92 2.37 0.89 -1.31
CA THR A 92 3.14 0.37 -0.18
C THR A 92 4.55 0.01 -0.62
N TYR A 93 5.54 0.66 -0.04
CA TYR A 93 6.96 0.44 -0.29
C TYR A 93 7.56 -0.45 0.80
N TYR A 94 8.41 -1.38 0.35
CA TYR A 94 9.21 -2.24 1.20
C TYR A 94 10.68 -2.03 0.86
N VAL A 95 11.50 -1.70 1.86
CA VAL A 95 12.93 -1.42 1.68
C VAL A 95 13.73 -2.30 2.61
N TYR A 96 14.53 -3.19 2.05
CA TYR A 96 15.36 -4.12 2.80
C TYR A 96 16.83 -3.69 2.85
N MET A 97 17.43 -3.85 4.02
CA MET A 97 18.84 -3.61 4.26
C MET A 97 19.37 -4.49 5.38
N LYS A 98 20.70 -4.60 5.44
CA LYS A 98 21.41 -5.24 6.56
C LYS A 98 21.99 -4.16 7.46
N ASP A 99 21.53 -4.12 8.71
CA ASP A 99 21.95 -3.13 9.70
C ASP A 99 23.43 -3.27 10.04
N GLN A 100 24.24 -2.37 9.52
CA GLN A 100 25.67 -2.33 9.82
C GLN A 100 25.96 -2.02 11.29
N SER A 101 25.08 -1.28 11.97
CA SER A 101 25.22 -0.97 13.40
C SER A 101 24.92 -2.16 14.30
N ASN A 102 24.21 -3.18 13.78
CA ASN A 102 23.80 -4.37 14.52
C ASN A 102 24.27 -5.66 13.84
N LYS A 103 25.58 -5.75 13.55
CA LYS A 103 26.24 -6.96 13.03
C LYS A 103 25.58 -7.57 11.77
N GLY A 104 24.97 -6.73 10.93
CA GLY A 104 24.31 -7.16 9.69
C GLY A 104 22.92 -7.75 9.90
N ALA A 105 22.24 -7.42 11.01
CA ALA A 105 20.86 -7.84 11.25
C ALA A 105 19.94 -7.44 10.07
N GLU A 106 19.10 -8.37 9.64
CA GLU A 106 18.19 -8.16 8.53
C GLU A 106 17.04 -7.25 8.97
N MET A 107 16.80 -6.18 8.21
CA MET A 107 15.72 -5.23 8.48
C MET A 107 14.96 -4.92 7.21
N MET A 108 13.64 -4.78 7.35
CA MET A 108 12.78 -4.30 6.29
C MET A 108 11.97 -3.12 6.83
N PHE A 109 12.06 -1.98 6.15
CA PHE A 109 11.19 -0.84 6.40
C PHE A 109 9.97 -0.89 5.50
N ARG A 110 8.83 -0.47 6.05
CA ARG A 110 7.59 -0.30 5.31
C ARG A 110 7.10 1.13 5.42
N GLY A 111 6.55 1.64 4.31
CA GLY A 111 5.96 2.96 4.22
C GLY A 111 4.88 2.96 3.17
N ALA A 112 3.79 3.67 3.43
CA ALA A 112 2.68 3.78 2.49
C ALA A 112 2.43 5.24 2.15
N VAL A 113 2.06 5.49 0.90
CA VAL A 113 1.54 6.78 0.44
C VAL A 113 0.29 6.50 -0.39
N THR A 114 -0.75 7.27 -0.13
CA THR A 114 -2.01 7.17 -0.85
C THR A 114 -2.23 8.43 -1.64
N TYR A 115 -2.45 8.30 -2.94
CA TYR A 115 -2.81 9.39 -3.83
C TYR A 115 -4.31 9.41 -4.08
N VAL A 116 -4.87 10.60 -4.26
CA VAL A 116 -6.30 10.80 -4.53
C VAL A 116 -6.51 11.62 -5.79
N ASN A 117 -7.66 11.41 -6.43
CA ASN A 117 -8.07 12.13 -7.64
C ASN A 117 -7.04 12.01 -8.78
N VAL A 118 -6.54 10.80 -9.02
CA VAL A 118 -5.49 10.57 -10.01
C VAL A 118 -6.12 10.51 -11.39
N ALA A 119 -5.78 11.46 -12.26
CA ALA A 119 -6.26 11.49 -13.63
C ALA A 119 -5.65 10.35 -14.47
N LYS A 120 -6.16 10.16 -15.68
CA LYS A 120 -5.50 9.34 -16.71
C LYS A 120 -4.16 9.96 -17.14
N GLY A 121 -3.12 9.15 -17.22
CA GLY A 121 -1.86 9.58 -17.81
C GLY A 121 -0.63 9.01 -17.13
N ARG A 122 0.47 9.76 -17.18
CA ARG A 122 1.75 9.40 -16.56
C ARG A 122 1.96 10.20 -15.29
N HIS A 123 2.39 9.49 -14.26
CA HIS A 123 2.49 10.01 -12.90
C HIS A 123 3.75 9.48 -12.23
N TYR A 124 4.11 10.11 -11.11
CA TYR A 124 5.24 9.71 -10.29
C TYR A 124 4.81 9.46 -8.84
N SER A 125 5.44 8.46 -8.23
CA SER A 125 5.37 8.17 -6.80
C SER A 125 6.77 7.97 -6.27
N ASP A 126 7.05 8.44 -5.06
CA ASP A 126 8.35 8.21 -4.45
C ASP A 126 8.31 8.08 -2.92
N MET A 127 9.39 7.48 -2.43
CA MET A 127 9.61 7.22 -1.01
C MET A 127 11.09 7.43 -0.69
N PHE A 128 11.35 7.93 0.52
CA PHE A 128 12.66 8.40 0.92
C PHE A 128 13.15 7.73 2.21
N LEU A 129 14.48 7.66 2.33
CA LEU A 129 15.18 7.41 3.59
C LEU A 129 16.02 8.63 3.96
N HIS A 130 15.93 9.01 5.23
CA HIS A 130 16.72 10.11 5.77
C HIS A 130 18.23 9.77 5.77
N PRO A 131 19.12 10.75 5.49
CA PRO A 131 20.56 10.52 5.47
C PRO A 131 21.13 9.93 6.77
N SER A 132 20.60 10.32 7.93
CA SER A 132 21.01 9.73 9.23
C SER A 132 20.67 8.25 9.35
N THR A 133 19.56 7.80 8.74
CA THR A 133 19.21 6.38 8.71
C THR A 133 20.24 5.62 7.89
N LEU A 134 20.63 6.14 6.73
CA LEU A 134 21.66 5.54 5.87
C LEU A 134 23.03 5.52 6.55
N ALA A 135 23.40 6.61 7.23
CA ALA A 135 24.66 6.71 7.95
C ALA A 135 24.77 5.70 9.10
N ARG A 136 23.65 5.37 9.76
CA ARG A 136 23.61 4.40 10.85
C ARG A 136 23.49 2.96 10.35
N MET A 137 22.56 2.70 9.44
CA MET A 137 22.13 1.35 9.09
C MET A 137 22.86 0.80 7.85
N GLY A 138 23.40 1.68 7.00
CA GLY A 138 24.09 1.30 5.77
C GLY A 138 23.25 1.49 4.51
N ARG A 139 23.51 0.64 3.50
CA ARG A 139 22.91 0.77 2.16
C ARG A 139 21.66 -0.09 2.00
N VAL A 140 20.74 0.39 1.17
CA VAL A 140 19.59 -0.39 0.70
C VAL A 140 20.08 -1.50 -0.23
N GLU A 141 19.61 -2.72 -0.01
CA GLU A 141 19.92 -3.88 -0.87
C GLU A 141 18.78 -4.21 -1.82
N GLN A 142 17.52 -4.09 -1.37
CA GLN A 142 16.35 -4.45 -2.17
C GLN A 142 15.18 -3.50 -1.91
N VAL A 143 14.36 -3.27 -2.93
CA VAL A 143 13.13 -2.49 -2.84
C VAL A 143 12.02 -3.20 -3.58
N ALA A 144 10.82 -3.12 -3.03
CA ALA A 144 9.59 -3.48 -3.72
C ALA A 144 8.52 -2.42 -3.49
N VAL A 145 7.58 -2.35 -4.42
CA VAL A 145 6.37 -1.55 -4.31
C VAL A 145 5.17 -2.41 -4.67
N VAL A 146 4.14 -2.36 -3.84
CA VAL A 146 2.84 -2.99 -4.07
C VAL A 146 1.82 -1.87 -4.18
N VAL A 147 1.10 -1.84 -5.29
CA VAL A 147 0.10 -0.80 -5.57
C VAL A 147 -1.29 -1.42 -5.46
N LYS A 148 -2.17 -0.75 -4.71
CA LYS A 148 -3.58 -1.13 -4.57
C LYS A 148 -4.50 -0.04 -5.08
N ALA A 149 -5.58 -0.47 -5.72
CA ALA A 149 -6.74 0.36 -6.05
C ALA A 149 -8.00 -0.33 -5.49
N LYS A 150 -8.87 0.42 -4.80
CA LYS A 150 -10.11 -0.13 -4.19
C LYS A 150 -9.85 -1.38 -3.33
N GLY A 151 -8.71 -1.41 -2.62
CA GLY A 151 -8.29 -2.51 -1.76
C GLY A 151 -7.68 -3.73 -2.46
N ALA A 152 -7.74 -3.82 -3.79
CA ALA A 152 -7.15 -4.90 -4.58
C ALA A 152 -5.75 -4.54 -5.09
N VAL A 153 -4.82 -5.49 -5.10
CA VAL A 153 -3.50 -5.30 -5.70
C VAL A 153 -3.64 -5.18 -7.21
N VAL A 154 -3.18 -4.08 -7.78
CA VAL A 154 -3.26 -3.77 -9.22
C VAL A 154 -1.91 -3.87 -9.92
N ALA A 155 -0.81 -3.62 -9.20
CA ALA A 155 0.54 -3.75 -9.72
C ALA A 155 1.54 -4.06 -8.60
N THR A 156 2.67 -4.64 -8.97
CA THR A 156 3.80 -4.89 -8.06
C THR A 156 5.09 -4.85 -8.85
N GLU A 157 6.14 -4.28 -8.27
CA GLU A 157 7.47 -4.20 -8.87
C GLU A 157 8.54 -4.40 -7.79
N SER A 158 9.66 -5.04 -8.13
CA SER A 158 10.72 -5.41 -7.19
C SER A 158 12.09 -5.37 -7.86
N THR A 159 13.11 -4.86 -7.16
CA THR A 159 14.49 -4.97 -7.64
C THR A 159 15.08 -6.36 -7.47
N ALA A 160 14.49 -7.19 -6.61
CA ALA A 160 14.93 -8.57 -6.37
C ALA A 160 14.17 -9.55 -7.27
N GLN A 161 14.87 -10.59 -7.73
CA GLN A 161 14.29 -11.67 -8.54
C GLN A 161 13.35 -12.58 -7.72
N THR A 162 13.57 -12.68 -6.41
CA THR A 162 12.69 -13.45 -5.53
C THR A 162 11.36 -12.71 -5.38
N ALA A 163 10.29 -13.29 -5.93
CA ALA A 163 8.95 -12.74 -5.78
C ALA A 163 8.55 -12.67 -4.30
N ASN A 164 7.83 -11.61 -3.94
CA ASN A 164 7.20 -11.43 -2.63
C ASN A 164 8.17 -11.59 -1.44
N TRP A 165 9.44 -11.23 -1.62
CA TRP A 165 10.44 -11.34 -0.56
C TRP A 165 10.06 -10.53 0.69
N TRP A 166 9.26 -9.47 0.53
CA TRP A 166 8.79 -8.62 1.62
C TRP A 166 7.88 -9.34 2.62
N ASP A 167 7.24 -10.45 2.23
CA ASP A 167 6.38 -11.23 3.15
C ASP A 167 7.22 -12.06 4.16
N ARG A 168 8.54 -12.14 3.97
CA ARG A 168 9.46 -12.96 4.79
C ARG A 168 10.03 -12.22 6.00
N PHE A 169 9.88 -10.90 6.05
CA PHE A 169 10.48 -10.06 7.09
C PHE A 169 9.40 -9.28 7.82
N ALA A 170 9.56 -9.11 9.13
CA ALA A 170 8.69 -8.23 9.90
C ALA A 170 8.98 -6.76 9.52
N PRO A 171 7.99 -5.98 9.05
CA PRO A 171 8.21 -4.58 8.70
C PRO A 171 8.42 -3.71 9.94
N ILE A 172 9.34 -2.76 9.82
CA ILE A 172 9.48 -1.62 10.72
C ILE A 172 8.86 -0.39 10.03
N ASP A 173 7.79 0.15 10.62
CA ASP A 173 7.10 1.33 10.11
C ASP A 173 7.73 2.64 10.59
N GLY A 174 7.36 3.76 9.97
CA GLY A 174 7.72 5.12 10.43
C GLY A 174 9.15 5.57 10.07
N VAL A 175 9.92 4.75 9.35
CA VAL A 175 11.28 5.10 8.90
C VAL A 175 11.29 5.62 7.46
N LEU A 176 10.44 5.06 6.60
CA LEU A 176 10.24 5.55 5.24
C LEU A 176 9.39 6.82 5.25
N LEU A 177 9.83 7.81 4.49
CA LEU A 177 9.22 9.14 4.44
C LEU A 177 8.63 9.39 3.06
N ASN A 178 7.37 9.79 3.00
CA ASN A 178 6.77 10.25 1.74
C ASN A 178 7.27 11.65 1.38
N ARG A 179 7.05 12.08 0.13
CA ARG A 179 7.52 13.38 -0.38
C ARG A 179 7.21 14.56 0.55
N ALA A 180 5.98 14.64 1.07
CA ALA A 180 5.53 15.76 1.91
C ALA A 180 6.27 15.85 3.26
N GLN A 181 6.92 14.76 3.70
CA GLN A 181 7.72 14.69 4.92
C GLN A 181 9.20 15.03 4.70
N THR A 182 9.57 15.48 3.49
CA THR A 182 10.97 15.69 3.10
C THR A 182 11.19 17.09 2.52
N PRO A 183 12.45 17.55 2.41
CA PRO A 183 12.79 18.78 1.69
C PRO A 183 12.38 18.79 0.20
N PHE A 184 12.01 17.65 -0.37
CA PHE A 184 11.55 17.52 -1.77
C PHE A 184 10.07 17.85 -1.94
N ALA A 185 9.35 18.18 -0.86
CA ALA A 185 7.93 18.55 -0.88
C ALA A 185 7.58 19.64 -1.90
N PHE A 186 8.50 20.56 -2.18
CA PHE A 186 8.27 21.69 -3.09
C PHE A 186 9.02 21.56 -4.42
N VAL A 187 9.69 20.44 -4.68
CA VAL A 187 10.44 20.20 -5.91
C VAL A 187 9.60 19.37 -6.86
N ASP A 188 9.43 19.88 -8.09
CA ASP A 188 8.61 19.28 -9.14
C ASP A 188 7.18 18.98 -8.68
N TYR A 189 6.60 19.89 -7.88
CA TYR A 189 5.33 19.67 -7.15
C TYR A 189 4.22 19.11 -8.04
N ASP A 190 4.01 19.71 -9.22
CA ASP A 190 2.93 19.34 -10.15
C ASP A 190 3.15 18.01 -10.88
N LEU A 191 4.31 17.36 -10.75
CA LEU A 191 4.55 16.02 -11.31
C LEU A 191 4.02 14.90 -10.41
N TYR A 192 3.60 15.22 -9.18
CA TYR A 192 3.15 14.25 -8.19
C TYR A 192 1.71 14.52 -7.79
N GLU A 193 0.99 13.42 -7.57
CA GLU A 193 -0.42 13.49 -7.21
C GLU A 193 -0.63 13.97 -5.78
N GLN A 194 -1.85 14.47 -5.52
CA GLN A 194 -2.25 14.88 -4.19
C GLN A 194 -2.17 13.69 -3.22
N ILE A 195 -1.34 13.83 -2.18
CA ILE A 195 -1.27 12.85 -1.09
C ILE A 195 -2.52 12.99 -0.21
N LYS A 196 -3.21 11.89 0.05
CA LYS A 196 -4.32 11.79 0.99
C LYS A 196 -3.85 12.27 2.37
N PRO A 197 -4.47 13.33 2.94
CA PRO A 197 -4.11 13.78 4.28
C PRO A 197 -4.31 12.67 5.31
N ALA A 198 -3.40 12.58 6.29
CA ALA A 198 -3.61 11.71 7.43
C ALA A 198 -4.93 12.09 8.12
N ALA A 199 -5.76 11.10 8.42
CA ALA A 199 -6.95 11.33 9.22
C ALA A 199 -6.51 11.97 10.54
N ALA A 200 -7.16 13.08 10.94
CA ALA A 200 -6.89 13.70 12.23
C ALA A 200 -7.09 12.64 13.32
N ALA A 201 -6.08 12.44 14.17
CA ALA A 201 -6.25 11.69 15.40
C ALA A 201 -7.32 12.41 16.23
N ARG A 202 -8.48 11.78 16.40
CA ARG A 202 -9.56 12.27 17.26
C ARG A 202 -9.34 11.80 18.68
#